data_AF-A0A0N5BYH5-F1
#
_entry.id   AF-A0A0N5BYH5-F1
#
_cell.length_a   1.000
_cell.length_b   1.000
_cell.length_c   1.000
_cell.angle_alpha   90.00
_cell.angle_beta   90.00
_cell.angle_gamma   90.00
#
_symmetry.space_group_name_H-M   'P 1'
#
loop_
_entity.id
_entity.type
_entity.pdbx_description
1 polymer ?
#
loop_
_entity_poly.entity_id
_entity_poly.type
_entity_poly.pdbx_seq_one_letter_code
_entity_poly.pdbx_strand_id
1 'polypeptide(L)'
;MGNVWGRVWGGTKKFFFELWNRHPASRSLYEFLDRDVDPCDNFYQFSCGKWIRTMELDFEDSDSVNTRVSMTNFNKFREEAMEGKYNDESSAIHNIYKLYGKCKDLSEDEIGKCQGK
;
A
#
# COMPACT_ATOMS: atom_id res chain seq x y z
N MET A 1 -4.03 -17.53 37.86
CA MET A 1 -4.06 -18.51 36.75
C MET A 1 -4.59 -17.78 35.52
N GLY A 2 -3.71 -17.44 34.57
CA GLY A 2 -4.12 -16.73 33.35
C GLY A 2 -5.05 -17.59 32.48
N ASN A 3 -6.06 -16.97 31.86
CA ASN A 3 -7.08 -17.67 31.10
C ASN A 3 -6.45 -18.48 29.95
N VAL A 4 -6.34 -19.80 30.13
CA VAL A 4 -5.82 -20.72 29.11
C VAL A 4 -6.57 -20.52 27.79
N TRP A 5 -7.88 -20.27 27.87
CA TRP A 5 -8.73 -19.91 26.74
C TRP A 5 -8.29 -18.62 26.02
N GLY A 6 -7.98 -17.53 26.74
CA GLY A 6 -7.51 -16.29 26.10
C GLY A 6 -6.17 -16.44 25.39
N ARG A 7 -5.30 -17.32 25.90
CA ARG A 7 -4.00 -17.64 25.28
C ARG A 7 -4.15 -18.51 24.03
N VAL A 8 -5.07 -19.48 24.06
CA VAL A 8 -5.38 -20.35 22.91
C VAL A 8 -6.07 -19.56 21.80
N TRP A 9 -7.09 -18.76 22.12
CA TRP A 9 -7.79 -17.89 21.17
C TRP A 9 -6.88 -16.78 20.61
N GLY A 10 -5.99 -16.22 21.44
CA GLY A 10 -4.97 -15.27 20.98
C GLY A 10 -3.96 -15.91 20.02
N GLY A 11 -3.55 -17.14 20.29
CA GLY A 11 -2.66 -17.92 19.44
C GLY A 11 -3.25 -18.25 18.07
N THR A 12 -4.52 -18.69 18.02
CA THR A 12 -5.23 -18.94 16.76
C THR A 12 -5.48 -17.64 15.99
N LYS A 13 -5.87 -16.55 16.66
CA LYS A 13 -6.08 -15.25 16.00
C LYS A 13 -4.79 -14.72 15.35
N LYS A 14 -3.64 -14.88 16.02
CA LYS A 14 -2.33 -14.53 15.48
C LYS A 14 -1.96 -15.40 14.27
N PHE A 15 -2.14 -16.72 14.38
CA PHE A 15 -1.87 -17.65 13.28
C PHE A 15 -2.74 -17.37 12.04
N PHE A 16 -4.04 -17.15 12.23
CA PHE A 16 -4.94 -16.78 11.13
C PHE A 16 -4.58 -15.41 10.53
N PHE A 17 -4.20 -14.44 11.35
CA PHE A 17 -3.72 -13.15 10.86
C PHE A 17 -2.45 -13.30 10.00
N GLU A 18 -1.46 -14.08 10.43
CA GLU A 18 -0.24 -14.34 9.66
C GLU A 18 -0.54 -15.10 8.36
N LEU A 19 -1.43 -16.09 8.41
CA LEU A 19 -1.84 -16.86 7.24
C LEU A 19 -2.57 -16.00 6.20
N TRP A 20 -3.50 -15.14 6.65
CA TRP A 20 -4.28 -14.28 5.77
C TRP A 20 -3.42 -13.12 5.24
N ASN A 21 -2.50 -12.57 6.03
CA ASN A 21 -1.55 -11.55 5.55
C ASN A 21 -0.38 -12.12 4.73
N ARG A 22 -0.39 -13.41 4.39
CA ARG A 22 0.61 -13.97 3.48
C ARG A 22 0.41 -13.49 2.04
N HIS A 23 -0.83 -13.23 1.63
CA HIS A 23 -1.13 -12.78 0.27
C HIS A 23 -1.01 -11.25 0.14
N PRO A 24 -0.35 -10.70 -0.90
CA PRO A 24 -0.22 -9.25 -1.09
C PRO A 24 -1.55 -8.51 -1.10
N ALA A 25 -2.58 -9.06 -1.73
CA ALA A 25 -3.91 -8.45 -1.75
C ALA A 25 -4.53 -8.33 -0.34
N SER A 26 -4.30 -9.32 0.52
CA SER A 26 -4.81 -9.30 1.89
C SER A 26 -4.08 -8.28 2.75
N ARG A 27 -2.75 -8.16 2.61
CA ARG A 27 -1.95 -7.10 3.28
C ARG A 27 -2.41 -5.72 2.86
N SER A 28 -2.55 -5.50 1.55
CA SER A 28 -3.01 -4.23 0.99
C SER A 28 -4.41 -3.87 1.50
N LEU A 29 -5.37 -4.81 1.47
CA LEU A 29 -6.70 -4.57 2.01
C LEU A 29 -6.66 -4.22 3.51
N TYR A 30 -5.79 -4.89 4.27
CA TYR A 30 -5.65 -4.68 5.72
C TYR A 30 -5.24 -3.26 6.10
N GLU A 31 -4.47 -2.57 5.25
CA GLU A 31 -4.01 -1.20 5.49
C GLU A 31 -5.17 -0.20 5.53
N PHE A 32 -6.26 -0.47 4.80
CA PHE A 32 -7.40 0.42 4.68
C PHE A 32 -8.50 0.20 5.74
N LEU A 33 -8.49 -0.96 6.42
CA LEU A 33 -9.52 -1.32 7.40
C LEU A 33 -9.43 -0.53 8.71
N ASP A 34 -10.57 0.02 9.13
CA ASP A 34 -10.79 0.64 10.44
C ASP A 34 -11.34 -0.39 11.44
N ARG A 35 -10.43 -1.13 12.09
CA ARG A 35 -10.78 -2.27 12.97
C ARG A 35 -11.41 -1.88 14.30
N ASP A 36 -11.48 -0.59 14.59
CA ASP A 36 -12.12 -0.05 15.78
C ASP A 36 -13.64 0.16 15.56
N VAL A 37 -14.12 -0.06 14.33
CA VAL A 37 -15.53 0.01 13.96
C VAL A 37 -16.09 -1.38 13.74
N ASP A 38 -17.26 -1.66 14.30
CA ASP A 38 -17.96 -2.93 14.06
C ASP A 38 -18.49 -2.95 12.61
N PRO A 39 -18.11 -3.95 11.78
CA PRO A 39 -18.62 -4.09 10.43
C PRO A 39 -20.14 -4.29 10.35
N CYS A 40 -20.78 -4.83 11.39
CA CYS A 40 -22.23 -4.99 11.45
C CYS A 40 -22.96 -3.66 11.71
N ASP A 41 -22.28 -2.70 12.35
CA ASP A 41 -22.83 -1.36 12.61
C ASP A 41 -22.58 -0.42 11.42
N ASN A 42 -21.34 -0.40 10.91
CA ASN A 42 -20.98 0.45 9.77
C ASN A 42 -19.88 -0.19 8.92
N PHE A 43 -20.30 -1.05 8.00
CA PHE A 43 -19.39 -1.73 7.08
C PHE A 43 -18.56 -0.78 6.22
N TYR A 44 -19.13 0.36 5.81
CA TYR A 44 -18.43 1.35 4.99
C TYR A 44 -17.24 1.96 5.76
N GLN A 45 -17.48 2.40 6.98
CA GLN A 45 -16.42 2.92 7.84
C GLN A 45 -15.41 1.83 8.23
N PHE A 46 -15.86 0.62 8.56
CA PHE A 46 -14.94 -0.49 8.83
C PHE A 46 -14.01 -0.77 7.64
N SER A 47 -14.54 -0.79 6.42
CA SER A 47 -13.77 -1.14 5.22
C SER A 47 -12.87 -0.02 4.69
N CYS A 48 -13.30 1.24 4.83
CA CYS A 48 -12.63 2.39 4.21
C CYS A 48 -12.14 3.44 5.20
N GLY A 49 -12.46 3.34 6.49
CA GLY A 49 -12.32 4.45 7.44
C GLY A 49 -10.89 4.95 7.63
N LYS A 50 -9.88 4.07 7.58
CA LYS A 50 -8.48 4.53 7.58
C LYS A 50 -8.10 5.21 6.28
N TRP A 51 -8.56 4.67 5.15
CA TRP A 51 -8.28 5.25 3.85
C TRP A 51 -8.85 6.67 3.75
N ILE A 52 -10.09 6.88 4.18
CA ILE A 52 -10.73 8.20 4.22
C ILE A 52 -9.89 9.18 5.04
N ARG A 53 -9.46 8.79 6.26
CA ARG A 53 -8.61 9.65 7.10
C ARG A 53 -7.27 9.99 6.45
N THR A 54 -6.61 9.02 5.83
CA THR A 54 -5.36 9.29 5.09
C THR A 54 -5.59 10.26 3.95
N MET A 55 -6.69 10.12 3.22
CA MET A 55 -7.03 11.03 2.13
C MET A 55 -7.41 12.43 2.61
N GLU A 56 -8.13 12.55 3.72
CA GLU A 56 -8.46 13.85 4.32
C GLU A 56 -7.19 14.60 4.72
N LEU A 57 -6.20 13.91 5.30
CA LEU A 57 -4.89 14.49 5.64
C LEU A 57 -4.07 14.88 4.41
N ASP A 58 -4.07 14.05 3.36
CA ASP A 58 -3.26 14.27 2.17
C ASP A 58 -3.85 15.35 1.24
N PHE A 59 -5.14 15.68 1.37
CA PHE A 59 -5.88 16.52 0.42
C PHE A 59 -6.80 17.57 1.08
N GLU A 60 -6.40 18.15 2.23
CA GLU A 60 -7.18 19.10 3.05
C GLU A 60 -7.92 20.24 2.31
N ASP A 61 -7.63 20.51 1.02
CA ASP A 61 -8.14 21.69 0.27
C ASP A 61 -8.57 21.37 -1.19
N SER A 62 -9.24 20.23 -1.42
CA SER A 62 -9.43 19.68 -2.77
C SER A 62 -10.86 19.21 -3.08
N ASP A 63 -11.65 20.04 -3.77
CA ASP A 63 -13.04 19.75 -4.21
C ASP A 63 -13.20 18.52 -5.15
N SER A 64 -12.11 17.89 -5.63
CA SER A 64 -12.17 16.74 -6.56
C SER A 64 -11.45 15.49 -6.05
N VAL A 65 -11.96 14.93 -4.95
CA VAL A 65 -11.42 13.71 -4.33
C VAL A 65 -11.34 12.52 -5.31
N ASN A 66 -12.38 12.28 -6.12
CA ASN A 66 -12.53 11.01 -6.85
C ASN A 66 -11.54 10.82 -8.04
N THR A 67 -11.22 11.88 -8.79
CA THR A 67 -10.24 11.80 -9.90
C THR A 67 -8.80 11.80 -9.39
N ARG A 68 -8.55 12.35 -8.19
CA ARG A 68 -7.24 12.36 -7.53
C ARG A 68 -6.91 11.00 -6.90
N VAL A 69 -7.87 10.31 -6.27
CA VAL A 69 -7.73 9.00 -5.61
C VAL A 69 -6.91 7.96 -6.39
N SER A 70 -7.37 7.61 -7.60
CA SER A 70 -6.75 6.52 -8.38
C SER A 70 -5.34 6.90 -8.84
N MET A 71 -5.14 8.18 -9.13
CA MET A 71 -3.83 8.73 -9.48
C MET A 71 -2.90 8.72 -8.26
N THR A 72 -3.40 9.04 -7.07
CA THR A 72 -2.63 9.02 -5.81
C THR A 72 -2.17 7.61 -5.45
N ASN A 73 -3.06 6.62 -5.51
CA ASN A 73 -2.69 5.24 -5.21
C ASN A 73 -1.65 4.71 -6.20
N PHE A 74 -1.83 5.01 -7.50
CA PHE A 74 -0.84 4.64 -8.52
C PHE A 74 0.48 5.39 -8.34
N ASN A 75 0.46 6.70 -8.05
CA ASN A 75 1.65 7.50 -7.79
C ASN A 75 2.41 6.95 -6.58
N LYS A 76 1.72 6.68 -5.48
CA LYS A 76 2.32 6.08 -4.27
C LYS A 76 2.94 4.72 -4.58
N PHE A 77 2.19 3.84 -5.25
CA PHE A 77 2.72 2.54 -5.69
C PHE A 77 3.96 2.71 -6.56
N ARG A 78 3.95 3.66 -7.51
CA ARG A 78 5.08 3.95 -8.40
C ARG A 78 6.29 4.38 -7.57
N GLU A 79 6.16 5.37 -6.68
CA GLU A 79 7.28 5.83 -5.85
C GLU A 79 7.84 4.69 -5.00
N GLU A 80 6.98 3.96 -4.28
CA GLU A 80 7.40 2.83 -3.45
C GLU A 80 8.07 1.71 -4.28
N ALA A 81 7.60 1.45 -5.50
CA ALA A 81 8.22 0.50 -6.42
C ALA A 81 9.60 0.97 -6.90
N MET A 82 9.76 2.27 -7.18
CA MET A 82 11.04 2.86 -7.57
C MET A 82 12.03 2.97 -6.40
N GLU A 83 11.55 2.97 -5.16
CA GLU A 83 12.35 2.82 -3.93
C GLU A 83 12.70 1.36 -3.61
N GLY A 84 12.15 0.41 -4.37
CA GLY A 84 12.47 -1.00 -4.26
C GLY A 84 11.64 -1.80 -3.25
N LYS A 85 10.57 -1.21 -2.69
CA LYS A 85 9.68 -1.85 -1.69
C LYS A 85 9.15 -3.22 -2.13
N TYR A 86 8.94 -3.40 -3.44
CA TYR A 86 8.33 -4.60 -4.01
C TYR A 86 9.32 -5.51 -4.77
N ASN A 87 10.62 -5.31 -4.60
CA ASN A 87 11.66 -6.06 -5.32
C ASN A 87 11.59 -7.58 -5.09
N ASP A 88 11.26 -8.00 -3.86
CA ASP A 88 11.16 -9.41 -3.50
C ASP A 88 9.76 -10.00 -3.82
N GLU A 89 8.80 -9.17 -4.18
CA GLU A 89 7.41 -9.58 -4.45
C GLU A 89 7.13 -9.83 -5.94
N SER A 90 7.90 -9.21 -6.83
CA SER A 90 7.72 -9.36 -8.28
C SER A 90 9.03 -9.16 -9.03
N SER A 91 9.44 -10.17 -9.81
CA SER A 91 10.60 -10.08 -10.70
C SER A 91 10.44 -9.00 -11.77
N ALA A 92 9.22 -8.75 -12.23
CA ALA A 92 8.94 -7.67 -13.18
C ALA A 92 9.17 -6.29 -12.55
N ILE A 93 8.68 -6.07 -11.32
CA ILE A 93 8.91 -4.80 -10.60
C ILE A 93 10.41 -4.64 -10.29
N HIS A 94 11.09 -5.72 -9.89
CA HIS A 94 12.54 -5.69 -9.65
C HIS A 94 13.35 -5.29 -10.89
N ASN A 95 12.95 -5.76 -12.07
CA ASN A 95 13.57 -5.37 -13.34
C ASN A 95 13.31 -3.89 -13.66
N ILE A 96 12.12 -3.38 -13.38
CA ILE A 96 11.79 -1.95 -13.53
C ILE A 96 12.64 -1.11 -12.57
N TYR A 97 12.76 -1.51 -11.31
CA TYR A 97 13.63 -0.85 -10.31
C TYR A 97 15.09 -0.78 -10.79
N LYS A 98 15.65 -1.90 -11.28
CA LYS A 98 17.01 -1.92 -11.84
C LYS A 98 17.18 -1.02 -13.07
N LEU A 99 16.19 -1.02 -13.95
CA LEU A 99 16.19 -0.15 -15.13
C LEU A 99 16.17 1.33 -14.70
N TYR A 100 15.31 1.68 -13.76
CA TYR A 100 15.20 3.03 -13.22
C TYR A 100 16.49 3.50 -12.54
N GLY A 101 17.17 2.61 -11.78
CA GLY A 101 18.49 2.89 -11.23
C GLY A 101 19.51 3.28 -12.30
N LYS A 102 19.56 2.54 -13.41
CA LYS A 102 20.43 2.88 -14.54
C LYS A 102 20.07 4.22 -15.18
N CYS A 103 18.79 4.59 -15.22
CA CYS A 103 18.38 5.90 -15.73
C CYS A 103 18.89 7.05 -14.86
N LYS A 104 19.01 6.86 -13.53
CA LYS A 104 19.59 7.87 -12.63
C LYS A 104 21.10 8.05 -12.82
N ASP A 105 21.77 7.00 -13.29
CA ASP A 105 23.21 7.01 -13.56
C ASP A 105 23.56 7.60 -14.94
N LEU A 106 22.57 7.89 -15.79
CA LEU A 106 22.79 8.51 -17.10
C LEU A 106 23.25 9.97 -16.95
N SER A 107 24.19 10.38 -17.80
CA SER A 107 24.60 11.77 -17.88
C SER A 107 23.50 12.66 -18.45
N GLU A 108 23.52 13.97 -18.13
CA GLU A 108 22.57 14.94 -18.70
C GLU A 108 22.59 14.94 -20.24
N ASP A 109 23.76 14.74 -20.85
CA ASP A 109 23.93 14.62 -22.30
C ASP A 109 23.22 13.38 -22.88
N GLU A 110 23.22 12.27 -22.16
CA GLU A 110 22.50 11.06 -22.58
C GLU A 110 20.99 11.21 -22.40
N ILE A 111 20.54 11.86 -21.33
CA ILE A 111 19.12 12.20 -21.13
C ILE A 111 18.63 13.13 -22.25
N GLY A 112 19.43 14.14 -22.61
CA GLY A 112 19.13 15.08 -23.70
C GLY A 112 18.94 14.39 -25.05
N LYS A 113 19.71 13.34 -25.35
CA LYS A 113 19.53 12.53 -26.57
C LYS A 113 18.21 11.78 -26.61
N CYS A 114 17.64 11.41 -25.45
CA CYS A 114 16.34 10.75 -25.38
C CYS A 114 15.16 11.73 -25.54
N GLN A 115 15.34 12.99 -25.15
CA GLN A 115 14.33 14.04 -25.23
C GLN A 115 14.33 14.79 -26.57
N GLY A 116 15.42 14.70 -27.34
CA GLY A 116 15.54 15.27 -28.67
C GLY A 116 14.90 14.40 -29.76
N LYS A 117 13.66 14.73 -30.12
CA LYS A 117 13.12 14.55 -31.47
C LYS A 117 12.51 15.86 -31.95
#